data_AF-D3B7N9-F1
#
_entry.id   AF-D3B7N9-F1
#
_cell.length_a   1.000
_cell.length_b   1.000
_cell.length_c   1.000
_cell.angle_alpha   90.00
_cell.angle_beta   90.00
_cell.angle_gamma   90.00
#
_symmetry.space_group_name_H-M   'P 1'
#
loop_
_entity.id
_entity.type
_entity.pdbx_description
1 polymer ?
#
loop_
_entity_poly.entity_id
_entity_poly.type
_entity_poly.pdbx_seq_one_letter_code
_entity_poly.pdbx_strand_id
1 'polypeptide(L)'
;MKNFMDYDALQKFNNQSWRYRYYTTTTTTILGIETSCDDTSVAVVNSDRKILAEYRKAQWDIHKKFNGVVPKLASEAHIQVIDEAVEYALRQSNKSMEEIDAVAVTTGPGIALSLQVGVEKAVALAKQYNKPLISVNHLEGHCLTCRLSDPSIEFPFMTLLWAKVIDEEIDR
;
A
#
# COMPACT_ATOMS: atom_id res chain seq x y z
N MET A 1 27.82 7.48 10.00
CA MET A 1 26.41 7.86 9.86
C MET A 1 26.21 8.37 8.44
N LYS A 2 25.79 7.49 7.52
CA LYS A 2 25.49 7.87 6.14
C LYS A 2 24.00 8.20 6.06
N ASN A 3 23.76 9.41 5.58
CA ASN A 3 22.51 10.10 5.31
C ASN A 3 21.25 9.23 5.14
N PHE A 4 20.27 9.59 5.97
CA PHE A 4 18.84 9.36 5.86
C PHE A 4 18.32 9.50 4.41
N MET A 5 17.52 8.51 3.99
CA MET A 5 16.50 8.55 2.93
C MET A 5 16.90 9.20 1.59
N ASP A 6 16.89 8.41 0.51
CA ASP A 6 16.88 8.90 -0.87
C ASP A 6 15.48 9.45 -1.25
N TYR A 7 14.98 10.43 -0.48
CA TYR A 7 13.84 11.27 -0.86
C TYR A 7 14.09 11.94 -2.22
N ASP A 8 15.35 12.18 -2.54
CA ASP A 8 15.80 12.67 -3.83
C ASP A 8 15.43 11.71 -4.97
N ALA A 9 15.46 10.39 -4.80
CA ALA A 9 15.03 9.44 -5.83
C ALA A 9 13.52 9.51 -6.10
N LEU A 10 12.70 9.71 -5.07
CA LEU A 10 11.25 9.90 -5.23
C LEU A 10 10.93 11.24 -5.91
N GLN A 11 11.61 12.31 -5.50
CA GLN A 11 11.52 13.64 -6.14
C GLN A 11 12.03 13.60 -7.59
N LYS A 12 13.12 12.89 -7.88
CA LYS A 12 13.70 12.73 -9.22
C LYS A 12 12.81 11.86 -10.12
N PHE A 13 12.11 10.86 -9.58
CA PHE A 13 11.11 10.10 -10.33
C PHE A 13 9.96 11.01 -10.77
N ASN A 14 9.49 11.90 -9.88
CA ASN A 14 8.44 12.87 -10.17
C ASN A 14 8.86 13.97 -11.17
N ASN A 15 10.16 14.16 -11.42
CA ASN A 15 10.68 15.22 -12.29
C ASN A 15 10.91 14.78 -13.75
N GLN A 16 10.54 13.54 -14.12
CA GLN A 16 10.52 13.12 -15.51
C GLN A 16 9.16 13.43 -16.12
N SER A 17 9.13 14.49 -16.93
CA SER A 17 8.09 14.92 -17.87
C SER A 17 6.84 14.02 -17.91
N TRP A 18 5.76 14.48 -17.28
CA TRP A 18 4.43 13.90 -17.42
C TRP A 18 4.05 13.81 -18.91
N ARG A 19 4.22 12.64 -19.52
CA ARG A 19 3.63 12.37 -20.83
C ARG A 19 2.15 12.18 -20.58
N TYR A 20 1.35 13.20 -20.92
CA TYR A 20 -0.10 13.07 -21.03
C TYR A 20 -0.43 11.86 -21.90
N ARG A 21 -0.80 10.75 -21.26
CA ARG A 21 -1.37 9.59 -21.95
C ARG A 21 -2.85 9.89 -22.06
N TYR A 22 -3.34 10.03 -23.29
CA TYR A 22 -4.76 10.24 -23.58
C TYR A 22 -5.58 9.21 -22.79
N TYR A 23 -6.54 9.68 -21.99
CA TYR A 23 -7.49 8.81 -21.30
C TYR A 23 -8.26 8.01 -22.36
N THR A 24 -7.92 6.73 -22.50
CA THR A 24 -8.74 5.77 -23.22
C THR A 24 -10.01 5.52 -22.41
N THR A 25 -11.10 5.12 -23.05
CA THR A 25 -12.37 4.72 -22.41
C THR A 25 -12.27 3.45 -21.55
N THR A 26 -11.06 3.08 -21.14
CA THR A 26 -10.73 1.81 -20.48
C THR A 26 -10.54 2.03 -18.99
N THR A 27 -11.14 1.15 -18.19
CA THR A 27 -10.97 1.10 -16.73
C THR A 27 -9.48 1.06 -16.35
N THR A 28 -9.04 2.00 -15.51
CA THR A 28 -7.67 2.03 -14.98
C THR A 28 -7.49 0.97 -13.90
N THR A 29 -6.38 0.24 -13.90
CA THR A 29 -6.06 -0.81 -12.92
C THR A 29 -4.77 -0.49 -12.16
N ILE A 30 -4.82 -0.54 -10.83
CA ILE A 30 -3.75 -0.12 -9.93
C ILE A 30 -3.35 -1.29 -9.02
N LEU A 31 -2.04 -1.50 -8.84
CA LEU A 31 -1.48 -2.37 -7.80
C LEU A 31 -1.14 -1.51 -6.57
N GLY A 32 -1.79 -1.73 -5.43
CA GLY A 32 -1.55 -1.05 -4.17
C GLY A 32 -0.72 -1.91 -3.20
N ILE A 33 0.26 -1.29 -2.52
CA ILE A 33 1.13 -1.92 -1.51
C ILE A 33 1.03 -1.14 -0.20
N GLU A 34 0.75 -1.84 0.90
CA GLU A 34 0.60 -1.29 2.25
C GLU A 34 1.45 -2.09 3.24
N THR A 35 2.42 -1.41 3.87
CA THR A 35 3.36 -1.96 4.86
C THR A 35 3.67 -0.95 5.98
N SER A 36 2.73 -0.09 6.35
CA SER A 36 2.98 1.00 7.31
C SER A 36 3.20 0.54 8.74
N CYS A 37 2.68 -0.62 9.15
CA CYS A 37 2.78 -1.10 10.54
C CYS A 37 3.15 -2.59 10.62
N ASP A 38 2.19 -3.47 10.87
CA ASP A 38 2.36 -4.90 11.18
C ASP A 38 1.52 -5.83 10.27
N ASP A 39 0.94 -5.27 9.20
CA ASP A 39 0.28 -6.02 8.14
C ASP A 39 1.01 -5.82 6.82
N THR A 40 1.38 -6.90 6.13
CA THR A 40 1.77 -6.83 4.72
C THR A 40 0.52 -7.00 3.87
N SER A 41 0.10 -5.95 3.16
CA SER A 41 -1.07 -6.03 2.29
C SER A 41 -0.75 -5.57 0.87
N VAL A 42 -1.27 -6.30 -0.11
CA VAL A 42 -1.17 -5.96 -1.53
C VAL A 42 -2.52 -6.20 -2.19
N ALA A 43 -3.00 -5.27 -3.00
CA ALA A 43 -4.28 -5.39 -3.69
C ALA A 43 -4.20 -4.89 -5.14
N VAL A 44 -5.02 -5.47 -6.00
CA VAL A 44 -5.28 -4.95 -7.35
C VAL A 44 -6.70 -4.39 -7.38
N VAL A 45 -6.82 -3.10 -7.69
CA VAL A 45 -8.08 -2.35 -7.70
C VAL A 45 -8.24 -1.60 -9.01
N ASN A 46 -9.47 -1.39 -9.45
CA ASN A 46 -9.75 -0.69 -10.70
C ASN A 46 -10.60 0.59 -10.50
N SER A 47 -10.66 1.44 -11.52
CA SER A 47 -11.39 2.71 -11.48
C SER A 47 -12.91 2.56 -11.37
N ASP A 48 -13.45 1.35 -11.58
CA ASP A 48 -14.86 1.01 -11.35
C ASP A 48 -15.14 0.68 -9.88
N ARG A 49 -14.19 0.96 -8.98
CA ARG A 49 -14.28 0.70 -7.53
C ARG A 49 -14.33 -0.80 -7.19
N LYS A 50 -13.72 -1.66 -8.01
CA LYS A 50 -13.66 -3.10 -7.73
C LYS A 50 -12.29 -3.51 -7.22
N ILE A 51 -12.28 -4.30 -6.15
CA ILE A 51 -11.12 -5.08 -5.70
C ILE A 51 -11.08 -6.35 -6.54
N LEU A 52 -10.09 -6.45 -7.43
CA LEU A 52 -9.89 -7.62 -8.29
C LEU A 52 -9.18 -8.76 -7.55
N ALA A 53 -8.28 -8.41 -6.63
CA ALA A 53 -7.65 -9.33 -5.70
C ALA A 53 -7.06 -8.57 -4.51
N GLU A 54 -6.96 -9.25 -3.37
CA GLU A 54 -6.25 -8.77 -2.20
C GLU A 54 -5.48 -9.92 -1.53
N TYR A 55 -4.33 -9.57 -0.97
CA TYR A 55 -3.54 -10.39 -0.08
C TYR A 55 -3.30 -9.60 1.20
N ARG A 56 -3.52 -10.21 2.36
CA ARG A 56 -3.17 -9.64 3.66
C ARG A 56 -2.53 -10.70 4.56
N LYS A 57 -1.35 -10.37 5.08
CA LYS A 57 -0.66 -11.17 6.10
C LYS A 57 -0.43 -10.33 7.35
N ALA A 58 -1.21 -10.61 8.38
CA ALA A 58 -1.04 -9.99 9.69
C ALA A 58 0.12 -10.61 10.47
N GLN A 59 0.81 -9.80 11.26
CA GLN A 59 1.96 -10.20 12.07
C GLN A 59 1.63 -10.32 13.57
N TRP A 60 0.34 -10.34 13.94
CA TRP A 60 -0.12 -10.42 15.34
C TRP A 60 0.61 -11.48 16.17
N ASP A 61 0.80 -12.68 15.63
CA ASP A 61 1.46 -13.79 16.34
C ASP A 61 2.93 -13.54 16.68
N ILE A 62 3.59 -12.64 15.95
CA ILE A 62 4.98 -12.22 16.19
C ILE A 62 5.01 -11.24 17.35
N HIS A 63 4.12 -10.25 17.33
CA HIS A 63 4.14 -9.08 18.24
C HIS A 63 3.45 -9.33 19.57
N LYS A 64 2.52 -10.29 19.66
CA LYS A 64 1.80 -10.63 20.92
C LYS A 64 2.74 -11.00 22.07
N LYS A 65 3.94 -11.53 21.77
CA LYS A 65 4.94 -11.90 22.80
C LYS A 65 5.63 -10.69 23.44
N PHE A 66 5.49 -9.52 22.83
CA PHE A 66 6.14 -8.27 23.22
C PHE A 66 5.13 -7.22 23.70
N ASN A 67 3.83 -7.56 23.76
CA ASN A 67 2.73 -6.64 24.09
C ASN A 67 2.73 -5.35 23.24
N GLY A 68 3.18 -5.45 21.99
CA GLY A 68 3.29 -4.31 21.11
C GLY A 68 4.12 -4.63 19.87
N VAL A 69 4.00 -3.77 18.85
CA VAL A 69 4.72 -3.91 17.60
C VAL A 69 6.20 -3.61 17.80
N VAL A 70 7.06 -4.57 17.50
CA VAL A 70 8.52 -4.39 17.50
C VAL A 70 8.96 -3.98 16.08
N PRO A 71 9.42 -2.74 15.86
CA PRO A 71 9.66 -2.21 14.50
C PRO A 71 10.59 -3.06 13.64
N LYS A 72 11.63 -3.62 14.25
CA LYS A 72 12.61 -4.45 13.53
C LYS A 72 12.02 -5.77 13.06
N LEU A 73 11.26 -6.45 13.91
CA LEU A 73 10.58 -7.70 13.57
C LEU A 73 9.50 -7.46 12.52
N ALA A 74 8.80 -6.33 12.59
CA ALA A 74 7.78 -5.99 11.61
C ALA A 74 8.36 -5.81 10.21
N SER A 75 9.45 -5.03 10.10
CA SER A 75 10.19 -4.84 8.85
C SER A 75 10.70 -6.17 8.27
N GLU A 76 11.26 -7.05 9.10
CA GLU A 76 11.74 -8.38 8.65
C GLU A 76 10.60 -9.26 8.12
N ALA A 77 9.45 -9.25 8.79
CA ALA A 77 8.27 -9.99 8.33
C ALA A 77 7.70 -9.43 7.02
N HIS A 78 7.73 -8.11 6.79
CA HIS A 78 7.37 -7.55 5.49
C HIS A 78 8.30 -8.04 4.38
N ILE A 79 9.63 -8.01 4.60
CA ILE A 79 10.63 -8.44 3.61
C ILE A 79 10.39 -9.90 3.18
N GLN A 80 10.03 -10.78 4.12
CA GLN A 80 9.82 -12.20 3.85
C GLN A 80 8.60 -12.48 2.96
N VAL A 81 7.58 -11.61 2.99
CA VAL A 81 6.26 -11.91 2.41
C VAL A 81 5.92 -11.01 1.22
N ILE A 82 6.57 -9.86 1.08
CA ILE A 82 6.15 -8.84 0.09
C ILE A 82 6.19 -9.33 -1.36
N ASP A 83 7.15 -10.19 -1.72
CA ASP A 83 7.22 -10.78 -3.06
C ASP A 83 6.06 -11.75 -3.32
N GLU A 84 5.80 -12.65 -2.38
CA GLU A 84 4.66 -13.58 -2.43
C GLU A 84 3.34 -12.81 -2.52
N ALA A 85 3.19 -11.74 -1.75
CA ALA A 85 1.99 -10.92 -1.71
C ALA A 85 1.68 -10.29 -3.08
N VAL A 86 2.71 -9.74 -3.75
CA VAL A 86 2.57 -9.16 -5.10
C VAL A 86 2.22 -10.24 -6.12
N GLU A 87 2.94 -11.36 -6.14
CA GLU A 87 2.67 -12.46 -7.06
C GLU A 87 1.25 -13.00 -6.87
N TYR A 88 0.83 -13.19 -5.62
CA TYR A 88 -0.51 -13.64 -5.27
C TYR A 88 -1.58 -12.68 -5.80
N ALA A 89 -1.46 -11.38 -5.53
CA ALA A 89 -2.46 -10.39 -5.94
C ALA A 89 -2.59 -10.32 -7.47
N LEU A 90 -1.48 -10.36 -8.21
CA LEU A 90 -1.48 -10.41 -9.68
C LEU A 90 -2.14 -11.70 -10.21
N ARG A 91 -1.75 -12.85 -9.65
CA ARG A 91 -2.31 -14.14 -10.05
C ARG A 91 -3.82 -14.22 -9.78
N GLN A 92 -4.27 -13.81 -8.60
CA GLN A 92 -5.70 -13.87 -8.24
C GLN A 92 -6.55 -12.86 -9.02
N SER A 93 -5.99 -11.71 -9.40
CA SER A 93 -6.69 -10.75 -10.26
C SER A 93 -6.69 -11.14 -11.74
N ASN A 94 -5.98 -12.22 -12.10
CA ASN A 94 -5.73 -12.65 -13.48
C ASN A 94 -5.14 -11.51 -14.33
N LYS A 95 -4.15 -10.80 -13.75
CA LYS A 95 -3.44 -9.70 -14.38
C LYS A 95 -1.94 -9.95 -14.39
N SER A 96 -1.28 -9.57 -15.47
CA SER A 96 0.16 -9.40 -15.49
C SER A 96 0.56 -7.98 -15.08
N MET A 97 1.83 -7.77 -14.71
CA MET A 97 2.33 -6.42 -14.41
C MET A 97 2.24 -5.47 -15.60
N GLU A 98 2.31 -5.97 -16.83
CA GLU A 98 2.16 -5.19 -18.05
C GLU A 98 0.76 -4.58 -18.18
N GLU A 99 -0.27 -5.23 -17.64
CA GLU A 99 -1.65 -4.76 -17.62
C GLU A 99 -1.96 -3.79 -16.47
N ILE A 100 -1.06 -3.64 -15.49
CA ILE A 100 -1.21 -2.66 -14.40
C ILE A 100 -0.84 -1.26 -14.92
N ASP A 101 -1.69 -0.26 -14.68
CA ASP A 101 -1.48 1.09 -15.18
C ASP A 101 -0.52 1.90 -14.28
N ALA A 102 -0.54 1.67 -12.97
CA ALA A 102 0.39 2.28 -12.01
C ALA A 102 0.53 1.45 -10.73
N VAL A 103 1.62 1.69 -10.00
CA VAL A 103 1.88 1.11 -8.68
C VAL A 103 1.67 2.17 -7.63
N ALA A 104 0.79 1.92 -6.67
CA ALA A 104 0.53 2.78 -5.52
C ALA A 104 1.16 2.17 -4.26
N VAL A 105 1.74 3.01 -3.41
CA VAL A 105 2.37 2.56 -2.18
C VAL A 105 2.18 3.56 -1.05
N THR A 106 1.94 3.05 0.15
CA THR A 106 1.85 3.88 1.35
C THR A 106 3.22 4.43 1.72
N THR A 107 3.33 5.75 1.86
CA THR A 107 4.57 6.45 2.25
C THR A 107 4.50 7.06 3.64
N GLY A 108 3.32 7.05 4.27
CA GLY A 108 3.13 7.40 5.68
C GLY A 108 1.71 7.87 5.99
N PRO A 109 1.40 8.15 7.26
CA PRO A 109 2.23 7.88 8.44
C PRO A 109 2.41 6.38 8.70
N GLY A 110 3.43 6.01 9.48
CA GLY A 110 3.72 4.61 9.81
C GLY A 110 5.13 4.42 10.41
N ILE A 111 5.48 3.17 10.69
CA ILE A 111 6.81 2.76 11.14
C ILE A 111 7.78 2.89 9.96
N ALA A 112 8.78 3.76 10.09
CA ALA A 112 9.72 4.07 9.00
C ALA A 112 10.40 2.84 8.38
N LEU A 113 10.81 1.87 9.21
CA LEU A 113 11.43 0.62 8.75
C LEU A 113 10.45 -0.28 7.97
N SER A 114 9.17 -0.24 8.29
CA SER A 114 8.13 -1.02 7.60
C SER A 114 7.74 -0.34 6.28
N LEU A 115 7.54 0.98 6.30
CA LEU A 115 7.26 1.79 5.09
C LEU A 115 8.33 1.63 4.02
N GLN A 116 9.61 1.62 4.42
CA GLN A 116 10.73 1.48 3.50
C GLN A 116 10.64 0.20 2.66
N VAL A 117 10.20 -0.91 3.24
CA VAL A 117 10.07 -2.20 2.52
C VAL A 117 9.07 -2.10 1.37
N GLY A 118 7.89 -1.52 1.64
CA GLY A 118 6.85 -1.29 0.63
C GLY A 118 7.34 -0.35 -0.47
N VAL A 119 7.94 0.78 -0.10
CA VAL A 119 8.45 1.79 -1.04
C VAL A 119 9.53 1.21 -1.95
N GLU A 120 10.50 0.47 -1.40
CA GLU A 120 11.55 -0.16 -2.19
C GLU A 120 10.98 -1.16 -3.21
N LYS A 121 10.00 -1.99 -2.80
CA LYS A 121 9.33 -2.91 -3.71
C LYS A 121 8.59 -2.17 -4.81
N ALA A 122 7.81 -1.15 -4.46
CA ALA A 122 7.01 -0.39 -5.41
C ALA A 122 7.90 0.34 -6.43
N VAL A 123 9.00 0.95 -5.97
CA VAL A 123 10.00 1.58 -6.85
C VAL A 123 10.65 0.56 -7.78
N ALA A 124 11.00 -0.63 -7.29
CA ALA A 124 11.56 -1.70 -8.11
C ALA A 124 10.59 -2.12 -9.22
N LEU A 125 9.33 -2.38 -8.89
CA LEU A 125 8.28 -2.74 -9.86
C LEU A 125 8.04 -1.62 -10.87
N ALA A 126 7.89 -0.39 -10.40
CA ALA A 126 7.66 0.78 -11.24
C ALA A 126 8.81 0.99 -12.25
N LYS A 127 10.06 0.85 -11.80
CA LYS A 127 11.24 0.92 -12.67
C LYS A 127 11.30 -0.23 -13.67
N GLN A 128 11.11 -1.46 -13.21
CA GLN A 128 11.21 -2.66 -14.04
C GLN A 128 10.17 -2.68 -15.16
N TYR A 129 8.93 -2.30 -14.86
CA TYR A 129 7.80 -2.35 -15.80
C TYR A 129 7.45 -0.99 -16.41
N ASN A 130 8.29 0.03 -16.17
CA ASN A 130 8.08 1.41 -16.62
C ASN A 130 6.67 1.94 -16.30
N LYS A 131 6.26 1.78 -15.03
CA LYS A 131 4.96 2.22 -14.51
C LYS A 131 5.09 3.51 -13.71
N PRO A 132 4.08 4.39 -13.74
CA PRO A 132 3.95 5.47 -12.78
C PRO A 132 3.92 4.92 -11.34
N LEU A 133 4.52 5.67 -10.42
CA LEU A 133 4.52 5.38 -8.99
C LEU A 133 3.67 6.44 -8.28
N ILE A 134 2.73 6.00 -7.45
CA ILE A 134 1.81 6.86 -6.71
C ILE A 134 2.09 6.72 -5.21
N SER A 135 2.47 7.83 -4.58
CA SER A 135 2.61 7.91 -3.13
C SER A 135 1.23 8.09 -2.49
N VAL A 136 0.88 7.25 -1.52
CA VAL A 136 -0.40 7.28 -0.82
C VAL A 136 -0.19 7.62 0.65
N ASN A 137 -1.01 8.53 1.17
CA ASN A 137 -1.12 8.74 2.60
C ASN A 137 -2.03 7.67 3.21
N HIS A 138 -1.55 6.98 4.23
CA HIS A 138 -2.25 5.88 4.90
C HIS A 138 -3.65 6.27 5.39
N LEU A 139 -3.76 7.45 6.03
CA LEU A 139 -5.01 7.93 6.60
C LEU A 139 -5.99 8.40 5.52
N GLU A 140 -5.51 8.98 4.42
CA GLU A 140 -6.35 9.28 3.26
C GLU A 140 -6.93 8.01 2.63
N GLY A 141 -6.13 6.94 2.55
CA GLY A 141 -6.59 5.61 2.13
C GLY A 141 -7.73 5.09 3.00
N HIS A 142 -7.57 5.17 4.33
CA HIS A 142 -8.65 4.83 5.26
C HIS A 142 -9.90 5.70 5.07
N CYS A 143 -9.74 7.02 4.92
CA CYS A 143 -10.86 7.92 4.71
C CYS A 143 -11.69 7.61 3.46
N LEU A 144 -11.04 7.16 2.37
CA LEU A 144 -11.69 6.91 1.08
C LEU A 144 -12.25 5.48 0.95
N THR A 145 -11.94 4.57 1.87
CA THR A 145 -12.39 3.17 1.80
C THR A 145 -13.92 3.04 1.83
N CYS A 146 -14.63 3.95 2.51
CA CYS A 146 -16.09 3.96 2.50
C CYS A 146 -16.67 4.13 1.09
N ARG A 147 -16.02 4.94 0.23
CA ARG A 147 -16.44 5.16 -1.16
C ARG A 147 -16.11 4.00 -2.09
N LEU A 148 -15.15 3.15 -1.70
CA LEU A 148 -14.88 1.89 -2.39
C LEU A 148 -16.00 0.89 -2.13
N SER A 149 -16.51 0.86 -0.89
CA SER A 149 -17.56 -0.07 -0.45
C SER A 149 -18.96 0.39 -0.88
N ASP A 150 -19.24 1.68 -0.80
CA ASP A 150 -20.53 2.28 -1.13
C ASP A 150 -20.35 3.38 -2.20
N PRO A 151 -20.68 3.09 -3.47
CA PRO A 151 -20.58 4.05 -4.56
C PRO A 151 -21.51 5.27 -4.43
N SER A 152 -22.51 5.24 -3.55
CA SER A 152 -23.47 6.33 -3.35
C SER A 152 -22.92 7.45 -2.46
N ILE A 153 -21.82 7.21 -1.73
CA ILE A 153 -21.15 8.21 -0.91
C ILE A 153 -20.41 9.20 -1.83
N GLU A 154 -21.04 10.36 -2.03
CA GLU A 154 -20.52 11.50 -2.78
C GLU A 154 -19.78 12.50 -1.86
N PHE A 155 -19.00 13.42 -2.45
CA PHE A 155 -18.45 14.53 -1.68
C PHE A 155 -19.51 15.63 -1.48
N PRO A 156 -19.48 16.38 -0.36
CA PRO A 156 -18.65 16.17 0.82
C PRO A 156 -19.21 15.10 1.76
N PHE A 157 -18.34 14.40 2.48
CA PHE A 157 -18.71 13.49 3.57
C PHE A 157 -17.74 13.66 4.74
N MET A 158 -18.14 13.17 5.92
CA MET A 158 -17.33 13.20 7.14
C MET A 158 -16.90 11.78 7.50
N THR A 159 -15.63 11.60 7.84
CA THR A 159 -15.08 10.32 8.32
C THR A 159 -14.52 10.49 9.72
N LEU A 160 -14.86 9.56 10.61
CA LEU A 160 -14.21 9.41 11.92
C LEU A 160 -13.10 8.35 11.83
N LEU A 161 -11.85 8.79 11.92
CA LEU A 161 -10.70 7.90 12.07
C LEU A 161 -10.44 7.65 13.55
N TRP A 162 -10.42 6.37 13.95
CA TRP A 162 -10.13 5.96 15.31
C TRP A 162 -9.40 4.62 15.29
N ALA A 163 -8.53 4.39 16.28
CA ALA A 163 -7.83 3.13 16.45
C ALA A 163 -8.20 2.54 17.82
N LYS A 164 -8.54 1.25 17.86
CA LYS A 164 -8.78 0.55 19.11
C LYS A 164 -7.42 0.21 19.75
N VAL A 165 -7.19 0.71 20.97
CA VAL A 165 -6.13 0.18 21.83
C VAL A 165 -6.71 -1.07 22.49
N ILE A 166 -6.17 -2.24 22.16
CA ILE A 166 -6.57 -3.49 22.80
C ILE A 166 -5.83 -3.54 24.14
N ASP A 167 -6.56 -3.35 25.22
CA ASP A 167 -6.09 -3.59 26.58
C ASP A 167 -6.68 -4.94 27.05
N GLU A 168 -5.83 -5.91 27.36
CA GLU A 168 -6.25 -7.27 27.75
C GLU A 168 -7.03 -7.29 29.08
N GLU A 169 -6.94 -6.24 29.91
CA GLU A 169 -7.71 -6.14 31.16
C GLU A 169 -9.19 -5.75 30.95
N ILE A 170 -9.56 -5.17 29.80
CA ILE A 170 -10.91 -4.64 29.56
C ILE A 170 -11.78 -5.57 28.70
N ASP A 171 -11.16 -6.51 27.96
CA ASP A 171 -11.85 -7.46 27.05
C ASP A 171 -12.00 -8.89 27.66
N ARG A 172 -11.89 -9.04 29.00
CA ARG A 172 -12.26 -10.24 29.77
C ARG A 172 -13.49 -9.99 30.64
#